data_AF-A0A8H5WM56-F1
#
_entry.id   AF-A0A8H5WM56-F1
#
_cell.length_a   1.000
_cell.length_b   1.000
_cell.length_c   1.000
_cell.angle_alpha   90.00
_cell.angle_beta   90.00
_cell.angle_gamma   90.00
#
_symmetry.space_group_name_H-M   'P 1'
#
loop_
_entity.id
_entity.type
_entity.pdbx_description
1 polymer ?
#
loop_
_entity_poly.entity_id
_entity_poly.type
_entity_poly.pdbx_seq_one_letter_code
_entity_poly.pdbx_strand_id
1 'polypeptide(L)'
;MFSLYKTRQANANRAPSALLPVELQDQFINGALQACQEPIPSTLDVVPDEFKPLGYGDNTKGTPGVLRSLGEPASLLHQLPPRDCTATAEYMSIVRQLPSPRHIDILVQDFFKNVAWHYDIVDQATFFNQLAQWRCLTHDQFKRGPDALPATLRSFPALVFQVLAQALLFQPAQHNESLNDLKYAFDMELSDLAAEYSDAGRRLASCFRKSEPTLTGVQAELMRACFEKTTGAVIEAWHTLGTAIRDAQELGLHLIEPEPTTYPRAQDSSDRELGHNVWLVLHLWDAHMGIVLGRPLSTRMSPNNVALPMSSRDSSGKQRPPQPRDVILCGYHTAYKFLQDIHDLDKVDDWRVPVEKIHETILTNIANLPAWATAQRSRQGEPPWLSAALETMMTNMYFVVFSLHRPFIFAEPSNRHKAFHAAMQMLESQGRLFDQTEPLQYKAFSLVFATFDAMVLVAAVHIRFPNELRGQFAATKSTFELGIGRLKCLQARNNALASFALSIIERLYRKVLAVMHVEEPLQGSMDAINLNTMEAETAGMNWDVILQPDLGDVLVPQPMNELFRIGDLAQSLGTRPSYQIAYGQHQFGVDIVDPFGSDLMSYHGTDETSQRAK
;
A
#
# COMPACT_ATOMS: atom_id res chain seq x y z
N MET A 1 -71.50 -0.92 -0.68
CA MET A 1 -72.24 -2.13 -1.09
C MET A 1 -71.75 -3.26 -0.18
N PHE A 2 -72.68 -3.81 0.62
CA PHE A 2 -72.64 -4.88 1.64
C PHE A 2 -71.33 -5.69 1.85
N SER A 3 -70.73 -5.88 3.03
CA SER A 3 -71.19 -6.23 4.41
C SER A 3 -71.13 -7.73 4.74
N LEU A 4 -70.58 -8.00 5.95
CA LEU A 4 -70.67 -9.18 6.85
C LEU A 4 -69.66 -10.33 6.67
N TYR A 5 -68.78 -10.62 7.65
CA TYR A 5 -68.95 -11.15 9.03
C TYR A 5 -69.51 -12.61 9.09
N LYS A 6 -68.77 -13.42 9.87
CA LYS A 6 -69.23 -14.44 10.86
C LYS A 6 -69.12 -15.95 10.58
N THR A 7 -68.17 -16.51 11.36
CA THR A 7 -68.29 -17.60 12.39
C THR A 7 -68.52 -19.07 12.00
N ARG A 8 -67.66 -19.90 12.62
CA ARG A 8 -67.88 -21.20 13.29
C ARG A 8 -68.74 -22.25 12.57
N GLN A 9 -68.14 -23.42 12.34
CA GLN A 9 -68.66 -24.66 12.92
C GLN A 9 -67.60 -25.75 13.04
N ALA A 10 -67.77 -26.55 14.09
CA ALA A 10 -66.92 -27.64 14.52
C ALA A 10 -67.37 -28.99 13.93
N ASN A 11 -66.54 -30.00 14.21
CA ASN A 11 -66.83 -31.43 14.32
C ASN A 11 -66.49 -32.38 13.16
N ALA A 12 -65.50 -33.23 13.48
CA ALA A 12 -65.59 -34.69 13.62
C ALA A 12 -65.40 -35.59 12.38
N ASN A 13 -64.28 -36.32 12.44
CA ASN A 13 -64.14 -37.78 12.31
C ASN A 13 -64.84 -38.49 11.14
N ARG A 14 -64.04 -39.06 10.22
CA ARG A 14 -63.90 -40.53 10.01
C ARG A 14 -63.05 -40.84 8.77
N ALA A 15 -62.04 -41.69 8.95
CA ALA A 15 -61.41 -42.52 7.91
C ALA A 15 -62.27 -43.79 7.68
N PRO A 16 -61.83 -44.88 6.98
CA PRO A 16 -60.69 -45.10 6.08
C PRO A 16 -61.08 -45.94 4.81
N SER A 17 -60.06 -46.53 4.15
CA SER A 17 -60.10 -47.76 3.32
C SER A 17 -60.23 -47.54 1.80
N ALA A 18 -59.62 -48.31 0.90
CA ALA A 18 -58.56 -49.32 0.88
C ALA A 18 -58.44 -49.76 -0.59
N LEU A 19 -57.26 -50.23 -1.06
CA LEU A 19 -57.05 -51.39 -1.95
C LEU A 19 -55.71 -51.27 -2.73
N LEU A 20 -54.73 -52.03 -2.23
CA LEU A 20 -53.57 -52.64 -2.92
C LEU A 20 -54.03 -53.91 -3.69
N PRO A 21 -53.19 -54.78 -4.31
CA PRO A 21 -51.71 -54.87 -4.45
C PRO A 21 -51.24 -55.14 -5.92
N VAL A 22 -49.94 -55.21 -6.29
CA VAL A 22 -48.95 -56.34 -6.19
C VAL A 22 -47.63 -55.78 -6.81
N GLU A 23 -46.49 -55.61 -6.13
CA GLU A 23 -45.44 -56.54 -5.61
C GLU A 23 -44.30 -56.90 -6.60
N LEU A 24 -43.06 -56.49 -6.21
CA LEU A 24 -41.77 -57.25 -6.15
C LEU A 24 -40.60 -56.25 -5.95
N GLN A 25 -40.15 -55.99 -4.70
CA GLN A 25 -38.98 -56.59 -3.98
C GLN A 25 -37.62 -55.94 -4.42
N ASP A 26 -36.66 -55.45 -3.60
CA ASP A 26 -36.21 -55.79 -2.23
C ASP A 26 -35.16 -54.77 -1.70
N GLN A 27 -34.92 -54.78 -0.36
CA GLN A 27 -33.73 -54.32 0.42
C GLN A 27 -33.54 -52.79 0.64
N PHE A 28 -33.45 -52.25 1.87
CA PHE A 28 -32.53 -52.58 2.97
C PHE A 28 -33.10 -52.28 4.38
N ILE A 29 -32.56 -53.01 5.36
CA ILE A 29 -32.96 -53.15 6.77
C ILE A 29 -32.40 -52.04 7.66
N ASN A 30 -33.24 -51.51 8.57
CA ASN A 30 -32.89 -50.70 9.74
C ASN A 30 -33.04 -51.55 11.02
N GLY A 31 -32.04 -51.53 11.90
CA GLY A 31 -32.10 -52.00 13.29
C GLY A 31 -31.05 -51.25 14.11
N ALA A 32 -31.44 -50.26 14.93
CA ALA A 32 -31.89 -50.39 16.33
C ALA A 32 -30.73 -50.23 17.33
N LEU A 33 -30.61 -49.04 17.92
CA LEU A 33 -30.02 -48.82 19.26
C LEU A 33 -30.87 -47.79 20.03
N GLN A 34 -31.91 -48.33 20.66
CA GLN A 34 -32.37 -48.10 22.04
C GLN A 34 -32.13 -46.71 22.67
N ALA A 35 -33.23 -45.97 22.84
CA ALA A 35 -33.32 -44.76 23.65
C ALA A 35 -33.30 -45.11 25.14
N CYS A 36 -32.31 -44.61 25.88
CA CYS A 36 -32.39 -44.47 27.33
C CYS A 36 -33.04 -43.12 27.65
N GLN A 37 -34.29 -43.13 28.11
CA GLN A 37 -34.91 -42.00 28.78
C GLN A 37 -34.45 -42.00 30.24
N GLU A 38 -33.50 -41.12 30.58
CA GLU A 38 -33.29 -40.69 31.97
C GLU A 38 -33.98 -39.32 32.19
N PRO A 39 -34.60 -39.08 33.35
CA PRO A 39 -35.22 -37.80 33.66
C PRO A 39 -34.15 -36.74 33.90
N ILE A 40 -34.28 -35.61 33.21
CA ILE A 40 -33.46 -34.41 33.39
C ILE A 40 -33.52 -33.97 34.86
N PRO A 41 -32.40 -33.90 35.60
CA PRO A 41 -32.40 -33.27 36.92
C PRO A 41 -32.68 -31.79 36.75
N SER A 42 -33.73 -31.33 37.41
CA SER A 42 -34.01 -29.91 37.62
C SER A 42 -32.93 -29.35 38.55
N THR A 43 -32.46 -28.13 38.27
CA THR A 43 -31.52 -27.33 39.08
C THR A 43 -30.05 -27.80 39.06
N LEU A 44 -29.33 -27.35 38.02
CA LEU A 44 -27.95 -26.92 38.20
C LEU A 44 -27.99 -25.40 38.24
N ASP A 45 -27.60 -24.83 39.37
CA ASP A 45 -27.16 -23.44 39.47
C ASP A 45 -26.09 -23.21 38.39
N VAL A 46 -26.51 -22.69 37.24
CA VAL A 46 -25.59 -22.14 36.24
C VAL A 46 -25.09 -20.85 36.86
N VAL A 47 -23.98 -20.95 37.59
CA VAL A 47 -23.00 -19.88 37.69
C VAL A 47 -22.89 -19.29 36.28
N PRO A 48 -23.04 -17.97 36.06
CA PRO A 48 -22.90 -17.42 34.72
C PRO A 48 -21.45 -17.65 34.32
N ASP A 49 -21.23 -18.75 33.60
CA ASP A 49 -19.96 -19.10 33.00
C ASP A 49 -19.67 -17.94 32.06
N GLU A 50 -18.60 -17.20 32.33
CA GLU A 50 -18.13 -16.14 31.45
C GLU A 50 -17.91 -16.78 30.08
N PHE A 51 -18.88 -16.64 29.18
CA PHE A 51 -18.76 -17.11 27.81
C PHE A 51 -17.59 -16.37 27.19
N LYS A 52 -16.42 -17.03 27.16
CA LYS A 52 -15.26 -16.49 26.48
C LYS A 52 -15.59 -16.42 24.99
N PRO A 53 -15.51 -15.24 24.37
CA PRO A 53 -15.79 -15.10 22.95
C PRO A 53 -14.83 -15.98 22.16
N LEU A 54 -15.36 -16.85 21.30
CA LEU A 54 -14.59 -17.82 20.52
C LEU A 54 -13.87 -17.20 19.31
N GLY A 55 -13.99 -15.88 19.13
CA GLY A 55 -13.36 -15.15 18.03
C GLY A 55 -14.02 -15.33 16.66
N TYR A 56 -15.25 -15.88 16.60
CA TYR A 56 -16.01 -15.93 15.36
C TYR A 56 -16.39 -14.50 14.91
N GLY A 57 -16.12 -14.18 13.64
CA GLY A 57 -16.66 -12.97 13.01
C GLY A 57 -18.11 -13.17 12.58
N ASP A 58 -18.85 -12.08 12.41
CA ASP A 58 -20.26 -12.09 11.95
C ASP A 58 -20.36 -12.37 10.44
N ASN A 59 -19.92 -13.55 10.03
CA ASN A 59 -19.97 -14.03 8.66
C ASN A 59 -21.13 -15.00 8.47
N THR A 60 -21.95 -14.77 7.44
CA THR A 60 -23.06 -15.64 7.03
C THR A 60 -22.63 -17.02 6.54
N LYS A 61 -21.35 -17.18 6.17
CA LYS A 61 -20.79 -18.44 5.65
C LYS A 61 -20.08 -19.29 6.71
N GLY A 62 -19.81 -18.73 7.89
CA GLY A 62 -19.14 -19.44 8.98
C GLY A 62 -20.11 -20.12 9.95
N THR A 63 -19.57 -20.66 11.04
CA THR A 63 -20.36 -21.24 12.14
C THR A 63 -21.51 -20.34 12.63
N PRO A 64 -21.35 -19.01 12.75
CA PRO A 64 -22.46 -18.11 13.09
C PRO A 64 -23.61 -18.12 12.08
N GLY A 65 -23.30 -18.25 10.79
CA GLY A 65 -24.29 -18.43 9.73
C GLY A 65 -25.05 -19.74 9.83
N VAL A 66 -24.35 -20.83 10.19
CA VAL A 66 -24.97 -22.14 10.48
C VAL A 66 -25.90 -22.02 11.68
N LEU A 67 -25.46 -21.43 12.79
CA LEU A 67 -26.31 -21.21 13.97
C LEU A 67 -27.56 -20.39 13.63
N ARG A 68 -27.40 -19.33 12.83
CA ARG A 68 -28.52 -18.52 12.36
C ARG A 68 -29.51 -19.33 11.51
N SER A 69 -29.01 -20.23 10.66
CA SER A 69 -29.87 -21.14 9.87
C SER A 69 -30.61 -22.17 10.73
N LEU A 70 -30.07 -22.50 11.90
CA LEU A 70 -30.69 -23.38 12.89
C LEU A 70 -31.66 -22.62 13.83
N GLY A 71 -31.80 -21.30 13.67
CA GLY A 71 -32.64 -20.46 14.52
C GLY A 71 -32.00 -20.05 15.86
N GLU A 72 -30.72 -20.38 16.07
CA GLU A 72 -29.97 -20.01 17.27
C GLU A 72 -29.42 -18.57 17.16
N PRO A 73 -29.54 -17.75 18.23
CA PRO A 73 -29.04 -16.39 18.21
C PRO A 73 -27.51 -16.37 18.27
N ALA A 74 -26.88 -15.92 17.18
CA ALA A 74 -25.42 -15.73 17.10
C ALA A 74 -24.87 -14.72 18.14
N SER A 75 -25.73 -13.94 18.81
CA SER A 75 -25.36 -13.03 19.89
C SER A 75 -24.73 -13.74 21.11
N LEU A 76 -24.96 -15.05 21.28
CA LEU A 76 -24.29 -15.84 22.33
C LEU A 76 -22.78 -16.00 22.08
N LEU A 77 -22.31 -15.85 20.83
CA LEU A 77 -20.89 -15.92 20.48
C LEU A 77 -20.15 -14.59 20.63
N HIS A 78 -20.88 -13.46 20.65
CA HIS A 78 -20.34 -12.11 20.81
C HIS A 78 -20.69 -11.56 22.21
N GLN A 79 -20.16 -12.18 23.26
CA GLN A 79 -20.12 -11.55 24.59
C GLN A 79 -18.76 -10.89 24.79
N LEU A 80 -18.75 -9.56 24.81
CA LEU A 80 -17.56 -8.76 25.07
C LEU A 80 -17.34 -8.71 26.60
N PRO A 81 -16.14 -9.05 27.12
CA PRO A 81 -15.84 -8.87 28.54
C PRO A 81 -15.99 -7.39 28.94
N PRO A 82 -16.13 -7.01 30.22
CA PRO A 82 -16.11 -5.59 30.63
C PRO A 82 -14.71 -4.96 30.49
N ARG A 83 -14.61 -3.66 30.17
CA ARG A 83 -13.32 -2.94 30.08
C ARG A 83 -12.77 -2.69 31.48
N ASP A 84 -11.48 -2.95 31.68
CA ASP A 84 -10.81 -2.66 32.96
C ASP A 84 -10.71 -1.14 33.21
N CYS A 85 -10.95 -0.72 34.45
CA CYS A 85 -10.85 0.68 34.87
C CYS A 85 -9.46 1.32 34.60
N THR A 86 -8.41 0.52 34.48
CA THR A 86 -7.02 0.95 34.20
C THR A 86 -6.90 1.63 32.83
N ALA A 87 -7.58 1.12 31.80
CA ALA A 87 -7.54 1.67 30.44
C ALA A 87 -8.14 3.09 30.36
N THR A 88 -9.12 3.40 31.23
CA THR A 88 -9.74 4.75 31.27
C THR A 88 -8.80 5.78 31.90
N ALA A 89 -8.11 5.42 33.00
CA ALA A 89 -7.15 6.30 33.65
C ALA A 89 -5.95 6.59 32.74
N GLU A 90 -5.44 5.57 32.04
CA GLU A 90 -4.37 5.69 31.06
C GLU A 90 -4.78 6.59 29.89
N TYR A 91 -5.95 6.34 29.27
CA TYR A 91 -6.50 7.18 28.21
C TYR A 91 -6.53 8.67 28.61
N MET A 92 -7.05 8.98 29.79
CA MET A 92 -7.14 10.36 30.27
C MET A 92 -5.77 10.97 30.61
N SER A 93 -4.82 10.15 31.07
CA SER A 93 -3.44 10.60 31.28
C SER A 93 -2.79 11.01 29.96
N ILE A 94 -2.98 10.21 28.91
CA ILE A 94 -2.41 10.47 27.59
C ILE A 94 -3.07 11.70 26.94
N VAL A 95 -4.40 11.82 26.98
CA VAL A 95 -5.11 12.99 26.43
C VAL A 95 -4.62 14.30 27.04
N ARG A 96 -4.23 14.31 28.32
CA ARG A 96 -3.67 15.51 28.99
C ARG A 96 -2.29 15.91 28.49
N GLN A 97 -1.61 15.07 27.71
CA GLN A 97 -0.34 15.38 27.06
C GLN A 97 -0.53 16.22 25.79
N LEU A 98 -1.77 16.37 25.30
CA LEU A 98 -2.05 17.28 24.18
C LEU A 98 -1.64 18.71 24.55
N PRO A 99 -1.01 19.45 23.61
CA PRO A 99 -0.60 20.82 23.88
C PRO A 99 -1.81 21.77 23.96
N SER A 100 -1.55 23.03 24.29
CA SER A 100 -2.63 24.02 24.38
C SER A 100 -3.38 24.18 23.05
N PRO A 101 -4.67 24.58 23.07
CA PRO A 101 -5.48 24.70 21.85
C PRO A 101 -4.84 25.55 20.75
N ARG A 102 -4.12 26.61 21.14
CA ARG A 102 -3.36 27.46 20.21
C ARG A 102 -2.29 26.68 19.43
N HIS A 103 -1.51 25.83 20.10
CA HIS A 103 -0.49 25.03 19.44
C HIS A 103 -1.11 23.96 18.56
N ILE A 104 -2.23 23.36 18.99
CA ILE A 104 -3.00 22.42 18.16
C ILE A 104 -3.44 23.12 16.86
N ASP A 105 -4.01 24.32 16.94
CA ASP A 105 -4.46 25.05 15.74
C ASP A 105 -3.32 25.36 14.76
N ILE A 106 -2.16 25.80 15.27
CA ILE A 106 -0.96 26.07 14.45
C ILE A 106 -0.50 24.78 13.74
N LEU A 107 -0.28 23.71 14.50
CA LEU A 107 0.26 22.46 13.98
C LEU A 107 -0.72 21.76 13.02
N VAL A 108 -2.03 21.81 13.28
CA VAL A 108 -3.05 21.27 12.36
C VAL A 108 -3.06 22.05 11.05
N GLN A 109 -2.96 23.37 11.09
CA GLN A 109 -2.86 24.18 9.86
C GLN A 109 -1.59 23.84 9.07
N ASP A 110 -0.45 23.72 9.75
CA ASP A 110 0.81 23.34 9.12
C ASP A 110 0.75 21.93 8.50
N PHE A 111 0.09 20.99 9.17
CA PHE A 111 -0.13 19.63 8.64
C PHE A 111 -0.88 19.67 7.31
N PHE A 112 -2.04 20.33 7.25
CA PHE A 112 -2.84 20.38 6.02
C PHE A 112 -2.17 21.18 4.90
N LYS A 113 -1.34 22.16 5.25
CA LYS A 113 -0.56 22.94 4.29
C LYS A 113 0.61 22.15 3.70
N ASN A 114 1.37 21.47 4.54
CA ASN A 114 2.70 20.97 4.19
C ASN A 114 2.78 19.45 4.06
N VAL A 115 1.85 18.68 4.65
CA VAL A 115 1.99 17.22 4.82
C VAL A 115 0.82 16.43 4.24
N ALA A 116 -0.43 16.86 4.44
CA ALA A 116 -1.61 16.06 4.11
C ALA A 116 -1.65 15.58 2.65
N TRP A 117 -1.07 16.36 1.73
CA TRP A 117 -1.04 16.06 0.30
C TRP A 117 -0.25 14.78 -0.08
N HIS A 118 0.63 14.27 0.78
CA HIS A 118 1.48 13.11 0.45
C HIS A 118 0.65 11.83 0.20
N TYR A 119 -0.39 11.62 1.02
CA TYR A 119 -1.16 10.38 1.01
C TYR A 119 -2.68 10.59 1.14
N ASP A 120 -3.16 11.82 1.41
CA ASP A 120 -4.59 12.14 1.51
C ASP A 120 -5.36 11.28 2.54
N ILE A 121 -4.69 10.81 3.60
CA ILE A 121 -5.27 9.89 4.60
C ILE A 121 -6.37 10.56 5.42
N VAL A 122 -6.24 11.87 5.66
CA VAL A 122 -7.11 12.65 6.54
C VAL A 122 -7.76 13.75 5.71
N ASP A 123 -9.09 13.69 5.58
CA ASP A 123 -9.86 14.78 4.98
C ASP A 123 -9.91 16.00 5.91
N GLN A 124 -9.65 17.18 5.34
CA GLN A 124 -9.54 18.42 6.11
C GLN A 124 -10.86 18.82 6.76
N ALA A 125 -11.96 18.80 6.01
CA ALA A 125 -13.26 19.23 6.51
C ALA A 125 -13.75 18.29 7.63
N THR A 126 -13.60 16.99 7.43
CA THR A 126 -13.94 15.95 8.41
C THR A 126 -13.13 16.11 9.68
N PHE A 127 -11.80 16.30 9.58
CA PHE A 127 -10.93 16.48 10.75
C PHE A 127 -11.28 17.73 11.54
N PHE A 128 -11.49 18.88 10.89
CA PHE A 128 -11.89 20.10 11.60
C PHE A 128 -13.26 19.98 12.26
N ASN A 129 -14.20 19.27 11.64
CA ASN A 129 -15.50 18.98 12.25
C ASN A 129 -15.32 18.13 13.52
N GLN A 130 -14.57 17.04 13.45
CA GLN A 130 -14.25 16.21 14.62
C GLN A 130 -13.52 17.00 15.71
N LEU A 131 -12.58 17.89 15.34
CA LEU A 131 -11.88 18.75 16.29
C LEU A 131 -12.81 19.73 16.99
N ALA A 132 -13.78 20.30 16.27
CA ALA A 132 -14.80 21.17 16.84
C ALA A 132 -15.71 20.40 17.82
N GLN A 133 -16.19 19.21 17.43
CA GLN A 133 -16.98 18.35 18.29
C GLN A 133 -16.22 17.95 19.56
N TRP A 134 -14.94 17.58 19.42
CA TRP A 134 -14.07 17.25 20.53
C TRP A 134 -13.92 18.40 21.54
N ARG A 135 -13.78 19.64 21.04
CA ARG A 135 -13.70 20.85 21.88
C ARG A 135 -15.00 21.18 22.61
N CYS A 136 -16.14 20.69 22.12
CA CYS A 136 -17.45 20.88 22.76
C CYS A 136 -17.79 19.82 23.82
N LEU A 137 -16.96 18.79 24.01
CA LEU A 137 -17.20 17.75 25.00
C LEU A 137 -17.20 18.33 26.43
N THR A 138 -18.20 17.92 27.21
CA THR A 138 -18.31 18.35 28.61
C THR A 138 -17.29 17.65 29.50
N HIS A 139 -16.90 18.30 30.60
CA HIS A 139 -16.00 17.72 31.59
C HIS A 139 -16.54 16.40 32.18
N ASP A 140 -17.86 16.24 32.27
CA ASP A 140 -18.51 15.00 32.71
C ASP A 140 -18.34 13.85 31.70
N GLN A 141 -18.49 14.11 30.40
CA GLN A 141 -18.23 13.13 29.35
C GLN A 141 -16.76 12.68 29.36
N PHE A 142 -15.83 13.62 29.55
CA PHE A 142 -14.43 13.28 29.75
C PHE A 142 -14.20 12.45 31.02
N LYS A 143 -14.81 12.78 32.15
CA LYS A 143 -14.61 12.00 33.38
C LYS A 143 -15.09 10.55 33.26
N ARG A 144 -16.15 10.30 32.48
CA ARG A 144 -16.73 8.98 32.28
C ARG A 144 -15.96 8.07 31.32
N GLY A 145 -14.84 8.54 30.76
CA GLY A 145 -13.98 7.70 29.94
C GLY A 145 -14.39 7.61 28.47
N PRO A 146 -13.61 6.87 27.65
CA PRO A 146 -13.87 6.73 26.22
C PRO A 146 -15.24 6.11 25.90
N ASP A 147 -15.82 5.30 26.80
CA ASP A 147 -17.12 4.65 26.56
C ASP A 147 -18.30 5.62 26.54
N ALA A 148 -18.16 6.76 27.24
CA ALA A 148 -19.16 7.83 27.23
C ALA A 148 -19.06 8.75 26.01
N LEU A 149 -18.06 8.55 25.14
CA LEU A 149 -17.86 9.33 23.92
C LEU A 149 -18.52 8.65 22.71
N PRO A 150 -19.00 9.45 21.72
CA PRO A 150 -19.39 8.94 20.41
C PRO A 150 -18.27 8.09 19.80
N ALA A 151 -18.62 6.99 19.12
CA ALA A 151 -17.64 6.03 18.59
C ALA A 151 -16.54 6.68 17.75
N THR A 152 -16.90 7.65 16.90
CA THR A 152 -15.97 8.40 16.04
C THR A 152 -15.00 9.29 16.81
N LEU A 153 -15.35 9.74 18.02
CA LEU A 153 -14.52 10.61 18.85
C LEU A 153 -13.65 9.84 19.84
N ARG A 154 -13.88 8.54 20.04
CA ARG A 154 -13.09 7.72 20.96
C ARG A 154 -11.62 7.69 20.56
N SER A 155 -11.35 7.35 19.31
CA SER A 155 -9.98 7.25 18.78
C SER A 155 -9.45 8.58 18.24
N PHE A 156 -10.26 9.64 18.20
CA PHE A 156 -9.89 10.93 17.63
C PHE A 156 -8.62 11.55 18.23
N PRO A 157 -8.39 11.53 19.57
CA PRO A 157 -7.15 12.06 20.12
C PRO A 157 -5.89 11.36 19.63
N ALA A 158 -5.96 10.06 19.29
CA ALA A 158 -4.83 9.36 18.70
C ALA A 158 -4.50 9.96 17.33
N LEU A 159 -5.53 10.21 16.51
CA LEU A 159 -5.36 10.86 15.21
C LEU A 159 -4.79 12.28 15.37
N VAL A 160 -5.27 13.06 16.36
CA VAL A 160 -4.71 14.39 16.67
C VAL A 160 -3.21 14.27 16.98
N PHE A 161 -2.81 13.39 17.90
CA PHE A 161 -1.40 13.16 18.21
C PHE A 161 -0.55 12.83 16.97
N GLN A 162 -1.04 11.95 16.09
CA GLN A 162 -0.31 11.62 14.86
C GLN A 162 -0.24 12.80 13.88
N VAL A 163 -1.31 13.59 13.75
CA VAL A 163 -1.31 14.82 12.95
C VAL A 163 -0.29 15.83 13.49
N LEU A 164 -0.26 16.05 14.81
CA LEU A 164 0.70 16.94 15.45
C LEU A 164 2.14 16.44 15.30
N ALA A 165 2.37 15.14 15.46
CA ALA A 165 3.69 14.52 15.27
C ALA A 165 4.21 14.77 13.85
N GLN A 166 3.39 14.52 12.83
CA GLN A 166 3.77 14.77 11.45
C GLN A 166 3.98 16.27 11.17
N ALA A 167 3.12 17.13 11.71
CA ALA A 167 3.29 18.58 11.60
C ALA A 167 4.63 19.06 12.18
N LEU A 168 5.01 18.54 13.35
CA LEU A 168 6.29 18.84 14.01
C LEU A 168 7.48 18.32 13.20
N LEU A 169 7.37 17.12 12.64
CA LEU A 169 8.43 16.50 11.84
C LEU A 169 8.75 17.30 10.58
N PHE A 170 7.72 17.86 9.94
CA PHE A 170 7.80 18.62 8.68
C PHE A 170 7.70 20.14 8.87
N GLN A 171 8.04 20.66 10.06
CA GLN A 171 8.03 22.11 10.32
C GLN A 171 8.99 22.87 9.41
N PRO A 172 8.62 24.07 8.92
CA PRO A 172 9.52 24.90 8.15
C PRO A 172 10.72 25.45 8.91
N ALA A 173 11.76 25.82 8.16
CA ALA A 173 12.97 26.41 8.72
C ALA A 173 12.61 27.72 9.42
N GLN A 174 11.70 28.48 8.80
CA GLN A 174 11.00 29.61 9.39
C GLN A 174 9.62 29.13 9.87
N HIS A 175 9.59 28.40 10.99
CA HIS A 175 8.36 28.03 11.67
C HIS A 175 7.93 29.11 12.66
N ASN A 176 6.70 28.99 13.14
CA ASN A 176 6.21 29.86 14.21
C ASN A 176 7.03 29.62 15.48
N GLU A 177 7.78 30.63 15.93
CA GLU A 177 8.70 30.51 17.06
C GLU A 177 8.01 30.06 18.36
N SER A 178 6.70 30.30 18.53
CA SER A 178 5.97 29.82 19.71
C SER A 178 5.90 28.29 19.81
N LEU A 179 6.18 27.54 18.73
CA LEU A 179 6.33 26.09 18.83
C LEU A 179 7.54 25.68 19.69
N ASN A 180 8.54 26.56 19.85
CA ASN A 180 9.65 26.31 20.76
C ASN A 180 9.23 26.34 22.24
N ASP A 181 8.07 26.94 22.57
CA ASP A 181 7.53 26.92 23.93
C ASP A 181 7.09 25.50 24.36
N LEU A 182 6.94 24.57 23.41
CA LEU A 182 6.65 23.17 23.69
C LEU A 182 7.88 22.37 24.12
N LYS A 183 9.10 22.89 23.87
CA LYS A 183 10.34 22.23 24.27
C LYS A 183 10.58 22.47 25.75
N TYR A 184 10.87 21.39 26.47
CA TYR A 184 11.10 21.45 27.92
C TYR A 184 12.54 21.10 28.32
N ALA A 185 13.38 20.68 27.37
CA ALA A 185 14.82 20.50 27.54
C ALA A 185 15.59 21.37 26.52
N PHE A 186 16.78 21.82 26.91
CA PHE A 186 17.57 22.79 26.14
C PHE A 186 18.06 22.23 24.79
N ASP A 187 18.37 20.95 24.74
CA ASP A 187 18.85 20.20 23.58
C ASP A 187 17.73 19.52 22.77
N MET A 188 16.48 19.70 23.18
CA MET A 188 15.33 19.07 22.53
C MET A 188 15.04 19.69 21.16
N GLU A 189 14.98 18.86 20.14
CA GLU A 189 14.48 19.24 18.81
C GLU A 189 12.96 19.05 18.71
N LEU A 190 12.33 19.71 17.74
CA LEU A 190 10.93 19.42 17.39
C LEU A 190 10.75 17.97 16.91
N SER A 191 11.83 17.36 16.39
CA SER A 191 11.94 15.93 16.06
C SER A 191 11.59 15.03 17.24
N ASP A 192 12.12 15.37 18.42
CA ASP A 192 11.97 14.56 19.63
C ASP A 192 10.54 14.67 20.14
N LEU A 193 9.98 15.87 20.14
CA LEU A 193 8.58 16.10 20.49
C LEU A 193 7.62 15.38 19.52
N ALA A 194 7.96 15.35 18.23
CA ALA A 194 7.21 14.61 17.24
C ALA A 194 7.16 13.11 17.56
N ALA A 195 8.30 12.53 17.98
CA ALA A 195 8.36 11.13 18.41
C ALA A 195 7.51 10.88 19.66
N GLU A 196 7.59 11.74 20.67
CA GLU A 196 6.77 11.65 21.88
C GLU A 196 5.27 11.70 21.58
N TYR A 197 4.84 12.61 20.70
CA TYR A 197 3.45 12.73 20.27
C TYR A 197 3.01 11.50 19.47
N SER A 198 3.83 11.00 18.55
CA SER A 198 3.49 9.78 17.82
C SER A 198 3.34 8.58 18.76
N ASP A 199 4.20 8.47 19.79
CA ASP A 199 4.12 7.43 20.81
C ASP A 199 2.91 7.59 21.73
N ALA A 200 2.54 8.81 22.10
CA ALA A 200 1.30 9.10 22.80
C ALA A 200 0.09 8.63 21.98
N GLY A 201 0.06 8.94 20.69
CA GLY A 201 -1.00 8.48 19.78
C GLY A 201 -1.10 6.95 19.70
N ARG A 202 0.05 6.26 19.60
CA ARG A 202 0.10 4.78 19.61
C ARG A 202 -0.40 4.19 20.93
N ARG A 203 0.06 4.70 22.07
CA ARG A 203 -0.40 4.25 23.40
C ARG A 203 -1.90 4.46 23.57
N LEU A 204 -2.42 5.60 23.12
CA LEU A 204 -3.84 5.89 23.18
C LEU A 204 -4.64 4.94 22.28
N ALA A 205 -4.15 4.61 21.08
CA ALA A 205 -4.77 3.62 20.22
C ALA A 205 -4.82 2.23 20.89
N SER A 206 -3.77 1.84 21.63
CA SER A 206 -3.74 0.56 22.36
C SER A 206 -4.68 0.48 23.56
N CYS A 207 -5.28 1.60 24.01
CA CYS A 207 -6.33 1.57 25.03
C CYS A 207 -7.66 0.97 24.51
N PHE A 208 -7.80 0.83 23.19
CA PHE A 208 -9.00 0.28 22.56
C PHE A 208 -8.86 -1.21 22.31
N ARG A 209 -9.99 -1.91 22.38
CA ARG A 209 -10.06 -3.32 22.01
C ARG A 209 -9.95 -3.46 20.50
N LYS A 210 -9.25 -4.51 20.08
CA LYS A 210 -9.16 -4.87 18.67
C LYS A 210 -10.53 -5.21 18.06
N SER A 211 -11.49 -5.66 18.86
CA SER A 211 -12.87 -5.96 18.41
C SER A 211 -13.73 -4.73 18.11
N GLU A 212 -13.24 -3.50 18.32
CA GLU A 212 -13.99 -2.26 18.10
C GLU A 212 -13.18 -1.26 17.26
N PRO A 213 -12.75 -1.64 16.04
CA PRO A 213 -12.03 -0.71 15.20
C PRO A 213 -12.93 0.48 14.82
N THR A 214 -12.32 1.62 14.52
CA THR A 214 -13.01 2.79 13.99
C THR A 214 -12.22 3.34 12.81
N LEU A 215 -12.88 3.98 11.85
CA LEU A 215 -12.20 4.59 10.70
C LEU A 215 -11.11 5.58 11.16
N THR A 216 -11.42 6.38 12.18
CA THR A 216 -10.46 7.31 12.81
C THR A 216 -9.28 6.59 13.49
N GLY A 217 -9.53 5.43 14.09
CA GLY A 217 -8.48 4.55 14.59
C GLY A 217 -7.55 4.04 13.49
N VAL A 218 -8.12 3.54 12.38
CA VAL A 218 -7.34 3.10 11.20
C VAL A 218 -6.52 4.26 10.61
N GLN A 219 -7.09 5.46 10.50
CA GLN A 219 -6.35 6.66 10.07
C GLN A 219 -5.18 6.96 11.01
N ALA A 220 -5.37 6.84 12.33
CA ALA A 220 -4.31 7.06 13.30
C ALA A 220 -3.19 6.00 13.18
N GLU A 221 -3.53 4.73 13.03
CA GLU A 221 -2.55 3.65 12.82
C GLU A 221 -1.78 3.83 11.50
N LEU A 222 -2.46 4.20 10.42
CA LEU A 222 -1.82 4.49 9.14
C LEU A 222 -0.89 5.71 9.24
N MET A 223 -1.32 6.79 9.90
CA MET A 223 -0.47 7.97 10.15
C MET A 223 0.74 7.67 11.02
N ARG A 224 0.62 6.71 11.96
CA ARG A 224 1.74 6.17 12.74
C ARG A 224 2.72 5.42 11.84
N ALA A 225 2.24 4.53 10.97
CA ALA A 225 3.09 3.85 10.00
C ALA A 225 3.81 4.86 9.09
N CYS A 226 3.15 5.96 8.72
CA CYS A 226 3.78 7.07 8.01
C CYS A 226 4.90 7.73 8.79
N PHE A 227 4.73 7.93 10.09
CA PHE A 227 5.74 8.51 10.95
C PHE A 227 6.96 7.60 11.04
N GLU A 228 6.75 6.32 11.34
CA GLU A 228 7.79 5.29 11.44
C GLU A 228 8.59 5.16 10.13
N LYS A 229 7.90 5.13 9.00
CA LYS A 229 8.53 5.12 7.67
C LYS A 229 9.42 6.35 7.47
N THR A 230 8.92 7.54 7.81
CA THR A 230 9.66 8.80 7.64
C THR A 230 10.90 8.88 8.55
N THR A 231 10.82 8.33 9.76
CA THR A 231 11.94 8.35 10.72
C THR A 231 12.91 7.18 10.55
N GLY A 232 12.65 6.27 9.60
CA GLY A 232 13.55 5.16 9.25
C GLY A 232 13.27 3.84 9.97
N ALA A 233 12.19 3.75 10.76
CA ALA A 233 11.69 2.54 11.40
C ALA A 233 10.80 1.74 10.41
N VAL A 234 11.39 1.29 9.30
CA VAL A 234 10.65 0.74 8.15
C VAL A 234 10.01 -0.61 8.45
N ILE A 235 10.64 -1.42 9.30
CA ILE A 235 10.14 -2.75 9.69
C ILE A 235 8.93 -2.59 10.62
N GLU A 236 9.05 -1.68 11.58
CA GLU A 236 7.99 -1.28 12.49
C GLU A 236 6.79 -0.73 11.71
N ALA A 237 7.05 0.15 10.73
CA ALA A 237 6.02 0.68 9.84
C ALA A 237 5.27 -0.43 9.08
N TRP A 238 5.95 -1.50 8.65
CA TRP A 238 5.31 -2.65 7.99
C TRP A 238 4.38 -3.41 8.95
N HIS A 239 4.79 -3.61 10.20
CA HIS A 239 3.95 -4.25 11.21
C HIS A 239 2.74 -3.40 11.62
N THR A 240 2.95 -2.09 11.78
CA THR A 240 1.88 -1.12 12.05
C THR A 240 0.88 -1.10 10.89
N LEU A 241 1.37 -1.05 9.65
CA LEU A 241 0.54 -1.13 8.44
C LEU A 241 -0.28 -2.42 8.40
N GLY A 242 0.33 -3.58 8.70
CA GLY A 242 -0.37 -4.86 8.76
C GLY A 242 -1.48 -4.90 9.82
N THR A 243 -1.32 -4.14 10.91
CA THR A 243 -2.37 -3.97 11.93
C THR A 243 -3.50 -3.10 11.39
N ALA A 244 -3.18 -1.96 10.80
CA ALA A 244 -4.17 -1.06 10.18
C ALA A 244 -4.98 -1.76 9.08
N ILE A 245 -4.35 -2.65 8.29
CA ILE A 245 -5.02 -3.46 7.27
C ILE A 245 -6.05 -4.41 7.90
N ARG A 246 -5.71 -5.10 8.99
CA ARG A 246 -6.65 -6.00 9.68
C ARG A 246 -7.82 -5.23 10.28
N ASP A 247 -7.54 -4.14 10.98
CA ASP A 247 -8.58 -3.27 11.56
C ASP A 247 -9.48 -2.69 10.46
N ALA A 248 -8.94 -2.31 9.29
CA ALA A 248 -9.71 -1.88 8.12
C ALA A 248 -10.54 -3.02 7.47
N GLN A 249 -10.03 -4.25 7.48
CA GLN A 249 -10.74 -5.42 6.99
C GLN A 249 -11.92 -5.78 7.90
N GLU A 250 -11.74 -5.70 9.21
CA GLU A 250 -12.83 -5.85 10.19
C GLU A 250 -13.91 -4.79 10.01
N LEU A 251 -13.52 -3.57 9.63
CA LEU A 251 -14.44 -2.52 9.19
C LEU A 251 -15.01 -2.71 7.78
N GLY A 252 -14.70 -3.80 7.08
CA GLY A 252 -15.24 -4.02 5.73
C GLY A 252 -14.83 -2.95 4.70
N LEU A 253 -13.80 -2.12 4.95
CA LEU A 253 -13.38 -1.06 4.02
C LEU A 253 -12.87 -1.61 2.67
N HIS A 254 -12.51 -2.90 2.66
CA HIS A 254 -12.11 -3.66 1.49
C HIS A 254 -13.29 -4.13 0.62
N LEU A 255 -14.52 -4.04 1.11
CA LEU A 255 -15.73 -4.49 0.42
C LEU A 255 -16.31 -3.35 -0.43
N ILE A 256 -16.74 -3.67 -1.65
CA ILE A 256 -17.39 -2.72 -2.56
C ILE A 256 -18.75 -2.29 -2.01
N GLU A 257 -19.52 -3.26 -1.51
CA GLU A 257 -20.78 -3.09 -0.81
C GLU A 257 -20.68 -3.87 0.50
N PRO A 258 -20.57 -3.21 1.66
CA PRO A 258 -20.60 -3.92 2.93
C PRO A 258 -21.97 -4.56 3.13
N GLU A 259 -22.00 -5.85 3.47
CA GLU A 259 -23.23 -6.52 3.89
C GLU A 259 -23.88 -5.73 5.05
N PRO A 260 -25.22 -5.59 5.10
CA PRO A 260 -25.91 -4.74 6.08
C PRO A 260 -25.71 -5.16 7.54
N THR A 261 -25.11 -6.32 7.79
CA THR A 261 -24.76 -6.84 9.13
C THR A 261 -23.39 -6.39 9.62
N THR A 262 -22.46 -6.04 8.74
CA THR A 262 -21.09 -5.65 9.13
C THR A 262 -20.98 -4.16 9.43
N TYR A 263 -21.89 -3.34 8.87
CA TYR A 263 -21.93 -1.89 9.03
C TYR A 263 -23.36 -1.38 9.23
N PRO A 264 -23.62 -0.45 10.17
CA PRO A 264 -24.88 0.26 10.19
C PRO A 264 -25.02 0.99 8.84
N ARG A 265 -26.06 0.64 8.08
CA ARG A 265 -26.45 1.27 6.80
C ARG A 265 -26.69 2.79 6.89
N ALA A 266 -26.52 3.38 8.08
CA ALA A 266 -26.76 4.76 8.45
C ALA A 266 -25.47 5.60 8.51
N GLN A 267 -24.39 5.20 7.85
CA GLN A 267 -23.20 6.04 7.75
C GLN A 267 -23.32 7.01 6.58
N ASP A 268 -22.98 8.27 6.82
CA ASP A 268 -23.00 9.34 5.82
C ASP A 268 -22.14 8.96 4.60
N SER A 269 -22.58 9.32 3.39
CA SER A 269 -21.86 9.01 2.14
C SER A 269 -20.39 9.48 2.15
N SER A 270 -20.11 10.56 2.89
CA SER A 270 -18.77 11.11 3.11
C SER A 270 -17.83 10.14 3.82
N ASP A 271 -18.30 9.43 4.84
CA ASP A 271 -17.46 8.48 5.58
C ASP A 271 -17.10 7.26 4.72
N ARG A 272 -18.01 6.83 3.85
CA ARG A 272 -17.77 5.73 2.91
C ARG A 272 -16.70 6.09 1.89
N GLU A 273 -16.75 7.31 1.34
CA GLU A 273 -15.73 7.80 0.40
C GLU A 273 -14.36 7.90 1.09
N LEU A 274 -14.30 8.43 2.31
CA LEU A 274 -13.08 8.47 3.11
C LEU A 274 -12.55 7.06 3.40
N GLY A 275 -13.42 6.11 3.75
CA GLY A 275 -13.07 4.72 3.97
C GLY A 275 -12.44 4.05 2.75
N HIS A 276 -13.01 4.25 1.55
CA HIS A 276 -12.43 3.76 0.30
C HIS A 276 -11.05 4.37 0.01
N ASN A 277 -10.88 5.67 0.29
CA ASN A 277 -9.59 6.34 0.12
C ASN A 277 -8.53 5.76 1.06
N VAL A 278 -8.86 5.58 2.33
CA VAL A 278 -7.98 4.94 3.31
C VAL A 278 -7.61 3.52 2.88
N TRP A 279 -8.57 2.73 2.39
CA TRP A 279 -8.28 1.39 1.87
C TRP A 279 -7.36 1.39 0.65
N LEU A 280 -7.55 2.31 -0.30
CA LEU A 280 -6.65 2.48 -1.43
C LEU A 280 -5.22 2.78 -0.97
N VAL A 281 -5.03 3.68 -0.03
CA VAL A 281 -3.70 4.02 0.51
C VAL A 281 -3.07 2.82 1.21
N LEU A 282 -3.84 2.09 2.03
CA LEU A 282 -3.37 0.85 2.68
C LEU A 282 -2.89 -0.18 1.64
N HIS A 283 -3.69 -0.42 0.59
CA HIS A 283 -3.33 -1.36 -0.48
C HIS A 283 -2.07 -0.92 -1.23
N LEU A 284 -1.98 0.35 -1.61
CA LEU A 284 -0.80 0.90 -2.29
C LEU A 284 0.47 0.73 -1.47
N TRP A 285 0.38 0.95 -0.16
CA TRP A 285 1.51 0.79 0.75
C TRP A 285 1.91 -0.66 0.94
N ASP A 286 0.94 -1.54 1.13
CA ASP A 286 1.17 -2.98 1.26
C ASP A 286 1.88 -3.53 0.00
N ALA A 287 1.41 -3.13 -1.18
CA ALA A 287 2.01 -3.52 -2.46
C ALA A 287 3.43 -2.96 -2.64
N HIS A 288 3.61 -1.67 -2.37
CA HIS A 288 4.91 -1.03 -2.50
C HIS A 288 5.93 -1.60 -1.50
N MET A 289 5.56 -1.70 -0.21
CA MET A 289 6.45 -2.26 0.82
C MET A 289 6.69 -3.75 0.63
N GLY A 290 5.69 -4.50 0.15
CA GLY A 290 5.83 -5.91 -0.23
C GLY A 290 6.95 -6.10 -1.26
N ILE A 291 6.97 -5.28 -2.31
CA ILE A 291 8.02 -5.32 -3.34
C ILE A 291 9.37 -4.84 -2.82
N VAL A 292 9.42 -3.68 -2.15
CA VAL A 292 10.70 -3.09 -1.68
C VAL A 292 11.39 -4.00 -0.66
N LEU A 293 10.61 -4.59 0.26
CA LEU A 293 11.14 -5.37 1.38
C LEU A 293 11.15 -6.88 1.12
N GLY A 294 10.65 -7.35 -0.03
CA GLY A 294 10.50 -8.78 -0.33
C GLY A 294 9.53 -9.49 0.64
N ARG A 295 8.44 -8.83 1.01
CA ARG A 295 7.43 -9.33 1.96
C ARG A 295 6.17 -9.82 1.23
N PRO A 296 5.39 -10.73 1.84
CA PRO A 296 4.11 -11.15 1.28
C PRO A 296 3.09 -10.00 1.32
N LEU A 297 2.21 -9.97 0.32
CA LEU A 297 1.10 -9.03 0.23
C LEU A 297 -0.09 -9.48 1.08
N SER A 298 -0.70 -8.57 1.83
CA SER A 298 -1.86 -8.83 2.70
C SER A 298 -3.19 -8.38 2.09
N THR A 299 -3.14 -7.55 1.05
CA THR A 299 -4.30 -6.91 0.42
C THR A 299 -4.42 -7.31 -1.05
N ARG A 300 -5.63 -7.18 -1.59
CA ARG A 300 -5.94 -7.34 -3.01
C ARG A 300 -6.94 -6.28 -3.42
N MET A 301 -6.78 -5.72 -4.61
CA MET A 301 -7.69 -4.71 -5.11
C MET A 301 -7.98 -4.94 -6.60
N SER A 302 -9.26 -4.91 -6.96
CA SER A 302 -9.64 -4.89 -8.36
C SER A 302 -9.49 -3.46 -8.90
N PRO A 303 -8.83 -3.26 -10.06
CA PRO A 303 -8.75 -1.94 -10.70
C PRO A 303 -10.12 -1.31 -10.97
N ASN A 304 -11.16 -2.13 -11.17
CA ASN A 304 -12.53 -1.66 -11.42
C ASN A 304 -13.19 -1.02 -10.18
N ASN A 305 -12.64 -1.26 -8.98
CA ASN A 305 -13.17 -0.74 -7.73
C ASN A 305 -12.54 0.60 -7.34
N VAL A 306 -11.58 1.10 -8.12
CA VAL A 306 -10.88 2.35 -7.85
C VAL A 306 -11.47 3.46 -8.71
N ALA A 307 -11.84 4.56 -8.06
CA ALA A 307 -12.36 5.74 -8.74
C ALA A 307 -11.39 6.20 -9.85
N LEU A 308 -11.93 6.65 -10.97
CA LEU A 308 -11.13 7.30 -11.99
C LEU A 308 -10.64 8.66 -11.47
N PRO A 309 -9.45 9.14 -11.89
CA PRO A 309 -9.02 10.49 -11.58
C PRO A 309 -10.08 11.43 -12.17
N MET A 310 -10.71 12.27 -11.35
CA MET A 310 -11.85 13.06 -11.80
C MET A 310 -11.48 13.92 -13.01
N SER A 311 -12.43 14.07 -13.94
CA SER A 311 -12.38 15.10 -14.98
C SER A 311 -12.04 16.45 -14.33
N SER A 312 -11.07 17.16 -14.91
CA SER A 312 -10.55 18.45 -14.42
C SER A 312 -11.61 19.57 -14.32
N ARG A 313 -12.88 19.29 -14.63
CA ARG A 313 -13.98 20.25 -14.66
C ARG A 313 -14.94 20.07 -13.48
N ASP A 314 -15.29 21.17 -12.82
CA ASP A 314 -16.33 21.20 -11.81
C ASP A 314 -17.74 21.04 -12.43
N SER A 315 -18.79 21.03 -11.59
CA SER A 315 -20.19 20.96 -12.03
C SER A 315 -20.62 22.13 -12.92
N SER A 316 -19.82 23.20 -12.97
CA SER A 316 -20.00 24.38 -13.84
C SER A 316 -19.16 24.34 -15.12
N GLY A 317 -18.39 23.26 -15.34
CA GLY A 317 -17.51 23.09 -16.49
C GLY A 317 -16.16 23.83 -16.38
N LYS A 318 -15.87 24.50 -15.27
CA LYS A 318 -14.63 25.24 -15.04
C LYS A 318 -13.52 24.33 -14.54
N GLN A 319 -12.29 24.64 -14.96
CA GLN A 319 -11.14 23.87 -14.55
C GLN A 319 -10.87 24.05 -13.05
N ARG A 320 -11.02 22.99 -12.25
CA ARG A 320 -10.63 23.00 -10.84
C ARG A 320 -9.15 22.61 -10.69
N PRO A 321 -8.42 23.17 -9.71
CA PRO A 321 -7.07 22.72 -9.43
C PRO A 321 -7.09 21.23 -9.00
N PRO A 322 -6.06 20.44 -9.40
CA PRO A 322 -5.89 19.08 -8.90
C PRO A 322 -5.85 19.06 -7.38
N GLN A 323 -6.51 18.06 -6.78
CA GLN A 323 -6.44 17.73 -5.36
C GLN A 323 -5.42 16.61 -5.15
N PRO A 324 -4.88 16.42 -3.94
CA PRO A 324 -3.94 15.33 -3.65
C PRO A 324 -4.42 13.95 -4.12
N ARG A 325 -5.68 13.60 -3.85
CA ARG A 325 -6.30 12.37 -4.37
C ARG A 325 -6.22 12.21 -5.89
N ASP A 326 -6.34 13.30 -6.65
CA ASP A 326 -6.32 13.22 -8.12
C ASP A 326 -4.93 12.78 -8.61
N VAL A 327 -3.87 13.22 -7.91
CA VAL A 327 -2.49 12.79 -8.17
C VAL A 327 -2.31 11.31 -7.83
N ILE A 328 -2.80 10.85 -6.68
CA ILE A 328 -2.71 9.45 -6.25
C ILE A 328 -3.46 8.54 -7.23
N LEU A 329 -4.69 8.89 -7.61
CA LEU A 329 -5.49 8.14 -8.58
C LEU A 329 -4.84 8.14 -9.96
N CYS A 330 -4.25 9.26 -10.39
CA CYS A 330 -3.48 9.33 -11.64
C CYS A 330 -2.31 8.34 -11.64
N GLY A 331 -1.53 8.32 -10.55
CA GLY A 331 -0.45 7.33 -10.36
C GLY A 331 -0.95 5.89 -10.33
N TYR A 332 -2.06 5.62 -9.65
CA TYR A 332 -2.67 4.29 -9.59
C TYR A 332 -3.04 3.76 -10.98
N HIS A 333 -3.82 4.54 -11.73
CA HIS A 333 -4.32 4.12 -13.04
C HIS A 333 -3.23 4.04 -14.10
N THR A 334 -2.17 4.83 -13.93
CA THR A 334 -1.00 4.81 -14.82
C THR A 334 -0.11 3.60 -14.56
N ALA A 335 0.23 3.33 -13.30
CA ALA A 335 1.27 2.35 -12.95
C ALA A 335 0.99 1.54 -11.68
N TYR A 336 0.55 2.13 -10.56
CA TYR A 336 0.64 1.44 -9.26
C TYR A 336 -0.25 0.19 -9.15
N LYS A 337 -1.34 0.14 -9.92
CA LYS A 337 -2.22 -1.05 -9.97
C LYS A 337 -1.49 -2.34 -10.36
N PHE A 338 -0.36 -2.23 -11.08
CA PHE A 338 0.43 -3.38 -11.51
C PHE A 338 1.37 -3.93 -10.43
N LEU A 339 1.52 -3.27 -9.28
CA LEU A 339 2.39 -3.75 -8.20
C LEU A 339 1.95 -5.13 -7.68
N GLN A 340 0.64 -5.39 -7.60
CA GLN A 340 0.15 -6.71 -7.20
C GLN A 340 0.46 -7.80 -8.26
N ASP A 341 0.42 -7.44 -9.54
CA ASP A 341 0.72 -8.37 -10.63
C ASP A 341 2.22 -8.68 -10.67
N ILE A 342 3.06 -7.65 -10.44
CA ILE A 342 4.51 -7.78 -10.31
C ILE A 342 4.88 -8.71 -9.14
N HIS A 343 4.20 -8.57 -8.00
CA HIS A 343 4.41 -9.45 -6.85
C HIS A 343 4.10 -10.92 -7.14
N ASP A 344 3.11 -11.18 -8.01
CA ASP A 344 2.73 -12.53 -8.39
C ASP A 344 3.56 -13.12 -9.55
N LEU A 345 4.51 -12.37 -10.14
CA LEU A 345 5.34 -12.85 -11.26
C LEU A 345 6.16 -14.09 -10.90
N ASP A 346 6.57 -14.24 -9.63
CA ASP A 346 7.31 -15.41 -9.14
C ASP A 346 6.52 -16.72 -9.28
N LYS A 347 5.21 -16.64 -9.50
CA LYS A 347 4.31 -17.80 -9.68
C LYS A 347 4.05 -18.12 -11.15
N VAL A 348 4.64 -17.38 -12.08
CA VAL A 348 4.39 -17.50 -13.52
C VAL A 348 5.59 -18.16 -14.20
N ASP A 349 5.35 -19.29 -14.86
CA ASP A 349 6.41 -20.05 -15.54
C ASP A 349 7.03 -19.27 -16.72
N ASP A 350 6.18 -18.62 -17.55
CA ASP A 350 6.62 -17.73 -18.62
C ASP A 350 6.33 -16.27 -18.27
N TRP A 351 7.29 -15.65 -17.56
CA TRP A 351 7.21 -14.25 -17.14
C TRP A 351 7.43 -13.25 -18.28
N ARG A 352 7.99 -13.66 -19.43
CA ARG A 352 8.42 -12.73 -20.50
C ARG A 352 7.26 -11.95 -21.10
N VAL A 353 6.19 -12.67 -21.45
CA VAL A 353 5.00 -12.07 -22.07
C VAL A 353 4.25 -11.15 -21.09
N PRO A 354 3.95 -11.56 -19.83
CA PRO A 354 3.38 -10.66 -18.83
C PRO A 354 4.25 -9.42 -18.57
N VAL A 355 5.56 -9.59 -18.43
CA VAL A 355 6.49 -8.48 -18.17
C VAL A 355 6.47 -7.46 -19.31
N GLU A 356 6.55 -7.91 -20.56
CA GLU A 356 6.52 -7.00 -21.70
C GLU A 356 5.17 -6.28 -21.81
N LYS A 357 4.07 -7.01 -21.64
CA LYS A 357 2.71 -6.45 -21.69
C LYS A 357 2.50 -5.37 -20.61
N ILE A 358 2.93 -5.63 -19.38
CA ILE A 358 2.84 -4.65 -18.29
C ILE A 358 3.70 -3.43 -18.61
N HIS A 359 4.94 -3.63 -19.07
CA HIS A 359 5.85 -2.55 -19.45
C HIS A 359 5.25 -1.62 -20.52
N GLU A 360 4.80 -2.18 -21.64
CA GLU A 360 4.20 -1.43 -22.75
C GLU A 360 2.94 -0.65 -22.29
N THR A 361 2.12 -1.28 -21.45
CA THR A 361 0.92 -0.65 -20.90
C THR A 361 1.28 0.55 -20.02
N ILE A 362 2.28 0.41 -19.13
CA ILE A 362 2.71 1.52 -18.27
C ILE A 362 3.29 2.66 -19.11
N LEU A 363 4.17 2.39 -20.07
CA LEU A 363 4.74 3.44 -20.93
C LEU A 363 3.68 4.15 -21.77
N THR A 364 2.70 3.41 -22.29
CA THR A 364 1.56 3.97 -23.01
C THR A 364 0.73 4.89 -22.09
N ASN A 365 0.50 4.48 -20.85
CA ASN A 365 -0.23 5.32 -19.89
C ASN A 365 0.56 6.59 -19.54
N ILE A 366 1.89 6.49 -19.35
CA ILE A 366 2.76 7.65 -19.07
C ILE A 366 2.72 8.64 -20.26
N ALA A 367 2.75 8.14 -21.49
CA ALA A 367 2.65 8.98 -22.69
C ALA A 367 1.28 9.67 -22.81
N ASN A 368 0.23 9.09 -22.22
CA ASN A 368 -1.15 9.60 -22.23
C ASN A 368 -1.55 10.29 -20.91
N LEU A 369 -0.58 10.73 -20.11
CA LEU A 369 -0.88 11.48 -18.89
C LEU A 369 -1.70 12.74 -19.21
N PRO A 370 -2.66 13.11 -18.33
CA PRO A 370 -3.44 14.32 -18.53
C PRO A 370 -2.53 15.54 -18.49
N ALA A 371 -2.86 16.59 -19.25
CA ALA A 371 -2.03 17.78 -19.40
C ALA A 371 -1.64 18.42 -18.04
N TRP A 372 -2.50 18.35 -17.03
CA TRP A 372 -2.19 18.88 -15.70
C TRP A 372 -1.09 18.09 -14.97
N ALA A 373 -0.92 16.81 -15.29
CA ALA A 373 0.07 15.91 -14.69
C ALA A 373 1.44 15.97 -15.38
N THR A 374 1.51 16.49 -16.61
CA THR A 374 2.76 16.56 -17.38
C THR A 374 3.79 17.49 -16.73
N ALA A 375 5.05 17.05 -16.65
CA ALA A 375 6.14 17.79 -15.99
C ALA A 375 6.58 19.07 -16.74
N GLN A 376 6.51 19.09 -18.08
CA GLN A 376 7.09 20.14 -18.94
C GLN A 376 6.15 21.33 -19.22
N ARG A 377 5.38 21.79 -18.22
CA ARG A 377 4.48 22.94 -18.41
C ARG A 377 4.73 24.05 -17.41
N SER A 378 4.32 25.27 -17.79
CA SER A 378 4.25 26.39 -16.84
C SER A 378 3.26 26.07 -15.72
N ARG A 379 3.68 26.34 -14.48
CA ARG A 379 2.91 26.09 -13.24
C ARG A 379 2.61 27.37 -12.46
N GLN A 380 2.63 28.52 -13.14
CA GLN A 380 2.28 29.78 -12.49
C GLN A 380 0.85 29.73 -11.94
N GLY A 381 0.68 30.08 -10.67
CA GLY A 381 -0.62 30.11 -9.99
C GLY A 381 -1.10 28.77 -9.45
N GLU A 382 -0.30 27.71 -9.52
CA GLU A 382 -0.64 26.41 -8.93
C GLU A 382 -0.27 26.31 -7.44
N PRO A 383 -0.93 25.41 -6.68
CA PRO A 383 -0.54 25.17 -5.30
C PRO A 383 0.92 24.69 -5.19
N PRO A 384 1.72 25.20 -4.23
CA PRO A 384 3.14 24.84 -4.09
C PRO A 384 3.40 23.33 -3.93
N TRP A 385 2.48 22.62 -3.26
CA TRP A 385 2.59 21.18 -3.03
C TRP A 385 2.49 20.35 -4.32
N LEU A 386 1.84 20.87 -5.37
CA LEU A 386 1.50 20.09 -6.57
C LEU A 386 2.75 19.66 -7.35
N SER A 387 3.77 20.53 -7.41
CA SER A 387 5.02 20.19 -8.11
C SER A 387 5.73 19.01 -7.45
N ALA A 388 5.86 19.05 -6.12
CA ALA A 388 6.44 17.96 -5.33
C ALA A 388 5.61 16.66 -5.42
N ALA A 389 4.28 16.78 -5.38
CA ALA A 389 3.38 15.64 -5.53
C ALA A 389 3.53 14.96 -6.91
N LEU A 390 3.69 15.74 -7.98
CA LEU A 390 3.86 15.20 -9.32
C LEU A 390 5.24 14.55 -9.53
N GLU A 391 6.32 15.12 -9.00
CA GLU A 391 7.63 14.44 -9.04
C GLU A 391 7.63 13.16 -8.18
N THR A 392 6.95 13.17 -7.03
CA THR A 392 6.73 11.95 -6.23
C THR A 392 5.96 10.90 -7.03
N MET A 393 4.90 11.33 -7.72
CA MET A 393 4.10 10.46 -8.56
C MET A 393 4.93 9.86 -9.69
N MET A 394 5.70 10.68 -10.41
CA MET A 394 6.58 10.25 -11.51
C MET A 394 7.66 9.28 -11.04
N THR A 395 8.32 9.58 -9.91
CA THR A 395 9.28 8.67 -9.27
C THR A 395 8.65 7.31 -9.02
N ASN A 396 7.45 7.29 -8.42
CA ASN A 396 6.76 6.05 -8.11
C ASN A 396 6.29 5.31 -9.38
N MET A 397 5.92 5.99 -10.46
CA MET A 397 5.56 5.35 -11.73
C MET A 397 6.76 4.61 -12.32
N TYR A 398 7.93 5.26 -12.36
CA TYR A 398 9.16 4.61 -12.80
C TYR A 398 9.66 3.57 -11.81
N PHE A 399 9.37 3.69 -10.53
CA PHE A 399 9.61 2.63 -9.55
C PHE A 399 8.84 1.33 -9.89
N VAL A 400 7.61 1.43 -10.42
CA VAL A 400 6.87 0.24 -10.89
C VAL A 400 7.60 -0.42 -12.06
N VAL A 401 8.04 0.37 -13.06
CA VAL A 401 8.81 -0.15 -14.21
C VAL A 401 10.14 -0.74 -13.77
N PHE A 402 10.84 -0.07 -12.85
CA PHE A 402 12.05 -0.55 -12.23
C PHE A 402 11.83 -1.91 -11.56
N SER A 403 10.80 -2.02 -10.72
CA SER A 403 10.49 -3.22 -9.96
C SER A 403 10.09 -4.39 -10.86
N LEU A 404 9.40 -4.11 -11.96
CA LEU A 404 9.01 -5.09 -12.98
C LEU A 404 10.22 -5.79 -13.61
N HIS A 405 11.29 -5.05 -13.91
CA HIS A 405 12.47 -5.59 -14.60
C HIS A 405 13.61 -5.98 -13.66
N ARG A 406 13.62 -5.46 -12.42
CA ARG A 406 14.68 -5.68 -11.42
C ARG A 406 15.04 -7.17 -11.23
N PRO A 407 14.10 -8.12 -11.15
CA PRO A 407 14.44 -9.54 -10.98
C PRO A 407 15.25 -10.13 -12.15
N PHE A 408 15.11 -9.57 -13.34
CA PHE A 408 15.62 -10.14 -14.59
C PHE A 408 16.88 -9.44 -15.13
N ILE A 409 17.43 -8.47 -14.39
CA ILE A 409 18.57 -7.66 -14.86
C ILE A 409 19.86 -8.45 -15.06
N PHE A 410 19.99 -9.65 -14.49
CA PHE A 410 21.14 -10.53 -14.73
C PHE A 410 20.85 -11.59 -15.80
N ALA A 411 19.57 -11.85 -16.09
CA ALA A 411 19.16 -12.88 -17.04
C ALA A 411 19.12 -12.36 -18.49
N GLU A 412 18.66 -11.12 -18.72
CA GLU A 412 18.41 -10.64 -20.08
C GLU A 412 18.83 -9.18 -20.32
N PRO A 413 19.55 -8.89 -21.41
CA PRO A 413 19.94 -7.52 -21.76
C PRO A 413 18.75 -6.56 -21.89
N SER A 414 17.65 -6.96 -22.52
CA SER A 414 16.47 -6.09 -22.68
C SER A 414 15.93 -5.59 -21.34
N ASN A 415 15.70 -6.50 -20.38
CA ASN A 415 15.24 -6.16 -19.03
C ASN A 415 16.24 -5.25 -18.30
N ARG A 416 17.54 -5.52 -18.44
CA ARG A 416 18.60 -4.69 -17.88
C ARG A 416 18.57 -3.26 -18.42
N HIS A 417 18.41 -3.06 -19.72
CA HIS A 417 18.32 -1.72 -20.32
C HIS A 417 17.06 -0.97 -19.85
N LYS A 418 15.92 -1.67 -19.75
CA LYS A 418 14.65 -1.09 -19.27
C LYS A 418 14.72 -0.70 -17.79
N ALA A 419 15.28 -1.57 -16.95
CA ALA A 419 15.49 -1.28 -15.53
C ALA A 419 16.47 -0.11 -15.33
N PHE A 420 17.56 -0.07 -16.09
CA PHE A 420 18.51 1.04 -16.07
C PHE A 420 17.85 2.35 -16.46
N HIS A 421 17.08 2.37 -17.56
CA HIS A 421 16.35 3.55 -17.99
C HIS A 421 15.37 4.05 -16.91
N ALA A 422 14.57 3.15 -16.33
CA ALA A 422 13.67 3.49 -15.23
C ALA A 422 14.41 4.06 -14.01
N ALA A 423 15.54 3.46 -13.62
CA ALA A 423 16.38 3.96 -12.54
C ALA A 423 16.93 5.37 -12.82
N MET A 424 17.37 5.65 -14.05
CA MET A 424 17.82 7.00 -14.43
C MET A 424 16.68 8.02 -14.37
N GLN A 425 15.48 7.67 -14.83
CA GLN A 425 14.29 8.52 -14.73
C GLN A 425 13.88 8.79 -13.26
N MET A 426 13.98 7.78 -12.39
CA MET A 426 13.80 7.96 -10.95
C MET A 426 14.80 8.98 -10.39
N LEU A 427 16.09 8.84 -10.71
CA LEU A 427 17.15 9.72 -10.18
C LEU A 427 17.00 11.17 -10.64
N GLU A 428 16.54 11.37 -11.87
CA GLU A 428 16.25 12.68 -12.45
C GLU A 428 15.04 13.33 -11.76
N SER A 429 13.94 12.58 -11.60
CA SER A 429 12.74 13.05 -10.88
C SER A 429 13.04 13.35 -9.41
N GLN A 430 13.85 12.52 -8.74
CA GLN A 430 14.35 12.80 -7.40
C GLN A 430 15.24 14.03 -7.34
N GLY A 431 15.95 14.37 -8.43
CA GLY A 431 16.74 15.61 -8.51
C GLY A 431 15.83 16.83 -8.50
N ARG A 432 14.85 16.85 -9.40
CA ARG A 432 13.85 17.92 -9.47
C ARG A 432 13.02 18.03 -8.20
N LEU A 433 12.62 16.90 -7.60
CA LEU A 433 11.94 16.89 -6.31
C LEU A 433 12.83 17.56 -5.26
N PHE A 434 14.09 17.13 -5.11
CA PHE A 434 15.01 17.69 -4.12
C PHE A 434 15.24 19.20 -4.29
N ASP A 435 15.33 19.69 -5.53
CA ASP A 435 15.54 21.11 -5.85
C ASP A 435 14.30 21.98 -5.58
N GLN A 436 13.11 21.43 -5.82
CA GLN A 436 11.83 22.10 -5.59
C GLN A 436 11.35 21.98 -4.14
N THR A 437 11.89 21.00 -3.43
CA THR A 437 11.58 20.72 -2.04
C THR A 437 12.32 21.72 -1.17
N GLU A 438 11.57 22.54 -0.43
CA GLU A 438 12.16 23.28 0.68
C GLU A 438 12.90 22.29 1.61
N PRO A 439 13.98 22.72 2.28
CA PRO A 439 14.77 21.96 3.25
C PRO A 439 14.13 20.91 4.18
N LEU A 440 12.81 20.95 4.29
CA LEU A 440 11.91 20.44 5.30
C LEU A 440 11.32 19.09 4.90
N GLN A 441 11.10 18.87 3.60
CA GLN A 441 10.69 17.54 3.13
C GLN A 441 11.90 16.60 2.99
N TYR A 442 13.11 17.02 3.39
CA TYR A 442 14.31 16.16 3.40
C TYR A 442 14.24 15.04 4.44
N LYS A 443 13.26 15.10 5.35
CA LYS A 443 12.91 13.96 6.21
C LYS A 443 12.07 12.91 5.49
N ALA A 444 11.49 13.23 4.32
CA ALA A 444 10.66 12.30 3.58
C ALA A 444 11.45 11.04 3.17
N PHE A 445 10.91 9.89 3.55
CA PHE A 445 11.45 8.57 3.26
C PHE A 445 11.79 8.36 1.77
N SER A 446 10.94 8.86 0.87
CA SER A 446 11.06 8.66 -0.58
C SER A 446 12.37 9.19 -1.15
N LEU A 447 12.91 10.28 -0.60
CA LEU A 447 14.14 10.92 -1.07
C LEU A 447 15.38 10.02 -0.94
N VAL A 448 15.43 9.22 0.13
CA VAL A 448 16.54 8.28 0.35
C VAL A 448 16.31 6.99 -0.42
N PHE A 449 15.15 6.35 -0.25
CA PHE A 449 14.91 5.01 -0.79
C PHE A 449 14.90 4.97 -2.32
N ALA A 450 14.19 5.89 -2.98
CA ALA A 450 14.13 5.93 -4.44
C ALA A 450 15.52 6.20 -5.05
N THR A 451 16.29 7.10 -4.42
CA THR A 451 17.67 7.39 -4.82
C THR A 451 18.57 6.16 -4.61
N PHE A 452 18.50 5.54 -3.43
CA PHE A 452 19.31 4.38 -3.09
C PHE A 452 19.07 3.19 -4.03
N ASP A 453 17.82 2.76 -4.21
CA ASP A 453 17.48 1.61 -5.05
C ASP A 453 17.92 1.80 -6.50
N ALA A 454 17.66 2.99 -7.06
CA ALA A 454 18.06 3.32 -8.42
C ALA A 454 19.59 3.34 -8.58
N MET A 455 20.33 3.95 -7.65
CA MET A 455 21.80 3.98 -7.71
C MET A 455 22.41 2.58 -7.54
N VAL A 456 21.86 1.74 -6.66
CA VAL A 456 22.33 0.36 -6.50
C VAL A 456 22.18 -0.41 -7.82
N LEU A 457 21.02 -0.30 -8.49
CA LEU A 457 20.81 -0.98 -9.77
C LEU A 457 21.74 -0.45 -10.86
N VAL A 458 21.86 0.88 -11.00
CA VAL A 458 22.76 1.48 -12.00
C VAL A 458 24.21 1.06 -11.76
N ALA A 459 24.66 1.01 -10.51
CA ALA A 459 25.99 0.51 -10.17
C ALA A 459 26.16 -0.97 -10.53
N ALA A 460 25.19 -1.81 -10.18
CA ALA A 460 25.23 -3.24 -10.47
C ALA A 460 25.38 -3.51 -11.98
N VAL A 461 24.66 -2.74 -12.80
CA VAL A 461 24.72 -2.85 -14.26
C VAL A 461 26.11 -2.49 -14.80
N HIS A 462 26.72 -1.38 -14.39
CA HIS A 462 28.07 -1.01 -14.84
C HIS A 462 29.18 -1.92 -14.30
N ILE A 463 29.02 -2.45 -13.09
CA ILE A 463 30.01 -3.36 -12.50
C ILE A 463 29.97 -4.73 -13.18
N ARG A 464 28.78 -5.26 -13.48
CA ARG A 464 28.61 -6.62 -14.02
C ARG A 464 28.61 -6.67 -15.55
N PHE A 465 28.20 -5.59 -16.21
CA PHE A 465 28.07 -5.51 -17.67
C PHE A 465 28.77 -4.24 -18.20
N PRO A 466 30.08 -4.08 -17.98
CA PRO A 466 30.82 -2.84 -18.23
C PRO A 466 30.77 -2.35 -19.69
N ASN A 467 30.61 -3.27 -20.63
CA ASN A 467 30.62 -2.98 -22.06
C ASN A 467 29.26 -2.55 -22.62
N GLU A 468 28.14 -2.96 -22.03
CA GLU A 468 26.80 -2.78 -22.63
C GLU A 468 26.34 -1.32 -22.62
N LEU A 469 26.60 -0.59 -21.54
CA LEU A 469 26.11 0.78 -21.32
C LEU A 469 27.24 1.79 -21.17
N ARG A 470 28.42 1.50 -21.74
CA ARG A 470 29.59 2.40 -21.70
C ARG A 470 29.27 3.82 -22.21
N GLY A 471 28.47 3.94 -23.27
CA GLY A 471 28.05 5.24 -23.80
C GLY A 471 27.26 6.09 -22.79
N GLN A 472 26.60 5.46 -21.81
CA GLN A 472 25.84 6.13 -20.75
C GLN A 472 26.68 6.39 -19.49
N PHE A 473 27.97 6.04 -19.48
CA PHE A 473 28.81 6.17 -18.30
C PHE A 473 29.00 7.64 -17.88
N ALA A 474 29.16 8.57 -18.81
CA ALA A 474 29.28 9.99 -18.49
C ALA A 474 28.02 10.54 -17.78
N ALA A 475 26.83 10.18 -18.28
CA ALA A 475 25.57 10.52 -17.64
C ALA A 475 25.47 9.86 -16.25
N THR A 476 25.81 8.57 -16.15
CA THR A 476 25.83 7.83 -14.89
C THR A 476 26.73 8.49 -13.85
N LYS A 477 27.94 8.87 -14.24
CA LYS A 477 28.91 9.55 -13.38
C LYS A 477 28.33 10.83 -12.79
N SER A 478 27.78 11.69 -13.64
CA SER A 478 27.12 12.94 -13.23
C SER A 478 25.95 12.67 -12.26
N THR A 479 25.07 11.72 -12.61
CA THR A 479 23.94 11.35 -11.75
C THR A 479 24.39 10.80 -10.40
N PHE A 480 25.50 10.05 -10.35
CA PHE A 480 26.07 9.53 -9.11
C PHE A 480 26.61 10.64 -8.22
N GLU A 481 27.38 11.56 -8.77
CA GLU A 481 27.93 12.70 -8.04
C GLU A 481 26.82 13.58 -7.46
N LEU A 482 25.76 13.85 -8.25
CA LEU A 482 24.57 14.55 -7.78
C LEU A 482 23.79 13.76 -6.72
N GLY A 483 23.63 12.44 -6.88
CA GLY A 483 23.00 11.55 -5.90
C GLY A 483 23.73 11.54 -4.55
N ILE A 484 25.06 11.39 -4.58
CA ILE A 484 25.93 11.45 -3.41
C ILE A 484 25.85 12.83 -2.74
N GLY A 485 25.87 13.92 -3.52
CA GLY A 485 25.71 15.28 -3.00
C GLY A 485 24.40 15.47 -2.25
N ARG A 486 23.29 14.94 -2.80
CA ARG A 486 21.97 14.95 -2.15
C ARG A 486 21.97 14.15 -0.86
N LEU A 487 22.48 12.91 -0.88
CA LEU A 487 22.57 12.06 0.31
C LEU A 487 23.41 12.71 1.43
N LYS A 488 24.51 13.40 1.08
CA LYS A 488 25.31 14.19 2.04
C LYS A 488 24.51 15.33 2.66
N CYS A 489 23.71 16.03 1.85
CA CYS A 489 22.83 17.08 2.36
C CYS A 489 21.75 16.53 3.30
N LEU A 490 21.16 15.37 2.98
CA LEU A 490 20.21 14.68 3.86
C LEU A 490 20.86 14.23 5.17
N GLN A 491 22.07 13.66 5.11
CA GLN A 491 22.84 13.26 6.28
C GLN A 491 23.13 14.46 7.19
N ALA A 492 23.54 15.59 6.63
CA ALA A 492 23.83 16.82 7.39
C ALA A 492 22.60 17.39 8.12
N ARG A 493 21.40 16.91 7.81
CA ARG A 493 20.14 17.28 8.47
C ARG A 493 19.53 16.15 9.30
N ASN A 494 20.37 15.24 9.78
CA ASN A 494 19.98 14.14 10.67
C ASN A 494 18.93 13.19 10.07
N ASN A 495 18.90 13.02 8.74
CA ASN A 495 18.10 11.94 8.16
C ASN A 495 18.74 10.57 8.52
N ALA A 496 18.02 9.78 9.31
CA ALA A 496 18.52 8.51 9.87
C ALA A 496 18.97 7.50 8.80
N LEU A 497 18.31 7.51 7.64
CA LEU A 497 18.57 6.55 6.56
C LEU A 497 19.74 6.97 5.65
N ALA A 498 20.02 8.27 5.58
CA ALA A 498 20.98 8.83 4.62
C ALA A 498 22.42 8.36 4.88
N SER A 499 22.84 8.24 6.14
CA SER A 499 24.20 7.81 6.50
C SER A 499 24.54 6.41 5.98
N PHE A 500 23.62 5.47 6.17
CA PHE A 500 23.80 4.10 5.71
C PHE A 500 23.79 4.02 4.18
N ALA A 501 22.80 4.65 3.54
CA ALA A 501 22.70 4.71 2.09
C ALA A 501 23.96 5.31 1.47
N LEU A 502 24.43 6.45 1.98
CA LEU A 502 25.63 7.13 1.50
C LEU A 502 26.88 6.23 1.53
N SER A 503 27.12 5.54 2.64
CA SER A 503 28.29 4.66 2.80
C SER A 503 28.34 3.55 1.74
N ILE A 504 27.19 2.93 1.47
CA ILE A 504 27.07 1.88 0.44
C ILE A 504 27.27 2.47 -0.95
N ILE A 505 26.59 3.57 -1.26
CA ILE A 505 26.64 4.20 -2.57
C ILE A 505 28.05 4.71 -2.90
N GLU A 506 28.77 5.32 -1.96
CA GLU A 506 30.16 5.76 -2.20
C GLU A 506 31.10 4.57 -2.46
N ARG A 507 30.85 3.42 -1.83
CA ARG A 507 31.60 2.19 -2.09
C ARG A 507 31.29 1.62 -3.48
N LEU A 508 30.01 1.58 -3.86
CA LEU A 508 29.58 1.13 -5.19
C LEU A 508 30.11 2.05 -6.27
N TYR A 509 30.07 3.36 -6.06
CA TYR A 509 30.58 4.35 -7.01
C TYR A 509 32.07 4.17 -7.27
N ARG A 510 32.89 3.98 -6.23
CA ARG A 510 34.32 3.68 -6.39
C ARG A 510 34.56 2.41 -7.22
N LYS A 511 33.75 1.37 -7.04
CA LYS A 511 33.82 0.15 -7.85
C LYS A 511 33.47 0.40 -9.31
N VAL A 512 32.39 1.16 -9.57
CA VAL A 512 32.01 1.58 -10.93
C VAL A 512 33.17 2.32 -11.60
N LEU A 513 33.77 3.31 -10.92
CA LEU A 513 34.91 4.05 -11.45
C LEU A 513 36.09 3.12 -11.77
N ALA A 514 36.45 2.20 -10.87
CA ALA A 514 37.56 1.28 -11.08
C ALA A 514 37.37 0.39 -12.32
N VAL A 515 36.18 -0.21 -12.49
CA VAL A 515 35.89 -1.05 -13.66
C VAL A 515 35.95 -0.24 -14.96
N MET A 516 35.48 1.02 -14.94
CA MET A 516 35.45 1.87 -16.12
C MET A 516 36.82 2.47 -16.51
N HIS A 517 37.73 2.67 -15.55
CA HIS A 517 39.09 3.18 -15.82
C HIS A 517 40.08 2.07 -16.25
N VAL A 518 39.85 0.81 -15.87
CA VAL A 518 40.73 -0.32 -16.24
C VAL A 518 40.65 -0.67 -17.74
N GLU A 519 39.58 -0.25 -18.43
CA GLU A 519 39.38 -0.55 -19.86
C GLU A 519 39.68 0.63 -20.82
N GLU A 520 40.18 1.78 -20.35
CA GLU A 520 40.80 2.76 -21.25
C GLU A 520 42.16 2.21 -21.71
N PRO A 521 42.39 1.95 -23.02
CA PRO A 521 43.65 1.38 -23.46
C PRO A 521 44.79 2.35 -23.15
N LEU A 522 45.79 1.86 -22.43
CA LEU A 522 47.13 2.44 -22.39
C LEU A 522 47.70 2.42 -23.81
N GLN A 523 47.40 3.45 -24.59
CA GLN A 523 48.08 3.74 -25.82
C GLN A 523 49.34 4.54 -25.46
N GLY A 524 50.37 3.85 -24.96
CA GLY A 524 51.69 4.45 -24.78
C GLY A 524 52.54 3.84 -23.67
N SER A 525 53.60 3.18 -24.11
CA SER A 525 54.82 2.81 -23.37
C SER A 525 54.73 1.63 -22.40
N MET A 526 55.23 0.51 -22.91
CA MET A 526 55.94 -0.53 -22.17
C MET A 526 56.87 0.11 -21.12
N ASP A 527 56.68 -0.23 -19.86
CA ASP A 527 57.77 -0.50 -18.93
C ASP A 527 57.27 -1.46 -17.85
N ALA A 528 57.87 -2.63 -17.83
CA ALA A 528 57.52 -3.75 -16.96
C ALA A 528 58.11 -3.51 -15.57
N ILE A 529 57.27 -3.26 -14.55
CA ILE A 529 57.65 -3.43 -13.14
C ILE A 529 56.48 -3.99 -12.32
N ASN A 530 56.68 -5.22 -11.82
CA ASN A 530 56.04 -5.92 -10.69
C ASN A 530 54.53 -6.22 -10.76
N LEU A 531 54.17 -7.10 -11.68
CA LEU A 531 52.98 -7.95 -11.61
C LEU A 531 53.34 -9.21 -10.80
N ASN A 532 53.26 -9.18 -9.46
CA ASN A 532 53.27 -10.40 -8.61
C ASN A 532 52.92 -10.19 -7.11
N THR A 533 52.48 -8.99 -6.69
CA THR A 533 52.18 -8.74 -5.26
C THR A 533 50.70 -8.43 -4.97
N MET A 534 49.79 -8.54 -5.94
CA MET A 534 48.34 -8.38 -5.72
C MET A 534 47.48 -9.61 -6.07
N GLU A 535 48.09 -10.71 -6.51
CA GLU A 535 47.37 -11.98 -6.78
C GLU A 535 47.34 -12.92 -5.56
N ALA A 536 48.11 -12.64 -4.49
CA ALA A 536 48.11 -13.45 -3.28
C ALA A 536 47.07 -13.03 -2.22
N GLU A 537 46.48 -11.83 -2.32
CA GLU A 537 45.47 -11.34 -1.36
C GLU A 537 44.02 -11.47 -1.86
N THR A 538 43.82 -11.82 -3.12
CA THR A 538 42.48 -12.00 -3.74
C THR A 538 42.03 -13.46 -3.84
N ALA A 539 42.91 -14.42 -3.54
CA ALA A 539 42.61 -15.86 -3.60
C ALA A 539 42.14 -16.47 -2.25
N GLY A 540 42.08 -15.68 -1.16
CA GLY A 540 41.76 -16.17 0.19
C GLY A 540 40.39 -15.74 0.74
N MET A 541 39.63 -14.89 0.06
CA MET A 541 38.35 -14.40 0.55
C MET A 541 37.19 -15.19 -0.08
N ASN A 542 36.69 -16.15 0.69
CA ASN A 542 35.48 -16.89 0.38
C ASN A 542 34.29 -15.90 0.25
N TRP A 543 33.78 -15.75 -0.97
CA TRP A 543 32.70 -14.82 -1.32
C TRP A 543 31.34 -15.19 -0.68
N ASP A 544 31.20 -16.40 -0.13
CA ASP A 544 30.01 -16.82 0.61
C ASP A 544 29.87 -16.15 1.98
N VAL A 545 30.97 -15.62 2.55
CA VAL A 545 30.99 -15.03 3.90
C VAL A 545 30.54 -13.56 3.91
N ILE A 546 30.54 -12.87 2.76
CA ILE A 546 30.23 -11.42 2.68
C ILE A 546 28.73 -11.16 2.37
N LEU A 547 27.97 -12.19 1.99
CA LEU A 547 26.53 -12.10 1.71
C LEU A 547 25.62 -12.64 2.84
N GLN A 548 26.18 -13.06 3.97
CA GLN A 548 25.40 -13.41 5.16
C GLN A 548 25.53 -12.31 6.23
N PRO A 549 24.49 -11.48 6.47
CA PRO A 549 24.20 -11.10 7.84
C PRO A 549 23.68 -12.35 8.57
N ASP A 550 24.08 -12.51 9.83
CA ASP A 550 23.59 -13.56 10.73
C ASP A 550 22.05 -13.54 10.81
N LEU A 551 21.43 -14.35 9.96
CA LEU A 551 20.02 -14.74 9.93
C LEU A 551 20.02 -16.27 9.89
N GLY A 552 20.51 -16.88 10.97
CA GLY A 552 20.26 -18.29 11.24
C GLY A 552 18.75 -18.54 11.31
N ASP A 553 18.31 -19.55 10.55
CA ASP A 553 16.97 -20.15 10.54
C ASP A 553 15.81 -19.41 9.84
N VAL A 554 16.02 -18.97 8.60
CA VAL A 554 14.91 -18.85 7.64
C VAL A 554 15.26 -19.54 6.32
N LEU A 555 14.69 -20.73 6.12
CA LEU A 555 14.69 -21.47 4.86
C LEU A 555 14.14 -20.57 3.73
N VAL A 556 14.99 -20.20 2.78
CA VAL A 556 14.60 -19.57 1.51
C VAL A 556 13.87 -20.62 0.65
N PRO A 557 12.71 -20.31 0.04
CA PRO A 557 12.03 -21.22 -0.88
C PRO A 557 12.91 -21.58 -2.08
N GLN A 558 12.91 -22.85 -2.46
CA GLN A 558 13.89 -23.49 -3.34
C GLN A 558 13.76 -23.33 -4.88
N PRO A 559 12.79 -22.63 -5.54
CA PRO A 559 12.69 -22.76 -7.00
C PRO A 559 13.73 -21.95 -7.80
N MET A 560 14.36 -20.91 -7.24
CA MET A 560 15.28 -20.06 -8.02
C MET A 560 16.68 -20.65 -8.26
N ASN A 561 17.09 -21.67 -7.52
CA ASN A 561 18.40 -22.32 -7.73
C ASN A 561 18.43 -23.24 -8.98
N GLU A 562 17.28 -23.66 -9.49
CA GLU A 562 17.24 -24.54 -10.67
C GLU A 562 17.57 -23.81 -11.97
N LEU A 563 17.22 -22.52 -12.10
CA LEU A 563 17.58 -21.70 -13.26
C LEU A 563 19.10 -21.45 -13.36
N PHE A 564 19.79 -21.35 -12.21
CA PHE A 564 21.25 -21.21 -12.18
C PHE A 564 21.98 -22.52 -12.53
N ARG A 565 21.42 -23.68 -12.19
CA ARG A 565 22.05 -24.98 -12.50
C ARG A 565 21.98 -25.34 -13.99
N ILE A 566 20.97 -24.87 -14.71
CA ILE A 566 20.80 -25.17 -16.13
C ILE A 566 21.68 -24.27 -17.02
N GLY A 567 22.07 -23.08 -16.53
CA GLY A 567 22.92 -22.13 -17.26
C GLY A 567 24.41 -22.47 -17.29
N ASP A 568 24.93 -23.21 -16.30
CA ASP A 568 26.38 -23.46 -16.14
C ASP A 568 26.91 -24.70 -16.87
N LEU A 569 26.08 -25.36 -17.68
CA LEU A 569 26.46 -26.57 -18.44
C LEU A 569 26.21 -26.41 -19.95
N ALA A 570 26.81 -25.38 -20.54
CA ALA A 570 26.86 -25.25 -21.99
C ALA A 570 28.18 -24.63 -22.49
N GLN A 571 29.24 -25.45 -22.56
CA GLN A 571 30.27 -25.28 -23.58
C GLN A 571 30.63 -26.61 -24.24
N SER A 572 30.74 -26.54 -25.57
CA SER A 572 31.32 -27.49 -26.52
C SER A 572 30.60 -28.83 -26.69
N LEU A 573 29.87 -28.96 -27.80
CA LEU A 573 30.06 -30.05 -28.77
C LEU A 573 29.36 -29.69 -30.09
N GLY A 574 30.18 -29.40 -31.12
CA GLY A 574 29.71 -29.37 -32.49
C GLY A 574 29.58 -30.80 -33.03
N THR A 575 28.44 -31.12 -33.63
CA THR A 575 28.30 -31.90 -34.87
C THR A 575 26.81 -32.07 -35.18
N ARG A 576 26.42 -31.79 -36.43
CA ARG A 576 25.10 -32.13 -37.01
C ARG A 576 24.85 -33.64 -36.90
N PRO A 577 23.57 -34.06 -36.83
CA PRO A 577 22.96 -34.56 -38.05
C PRO A 577 21.52 -34.08 -38.29
N SER A 578 21.21 -33.94 -39.58
CA SER A 578 19.90 -33.84 -40.21
C SER A 578 19.00 -35.05 -39.90
N TYR A 579 17.68 -34.85 -39.76
CA TYR A 579 16.64 -35.64 -40.47
C TYR A 579 15.25 -34.96 -40.41
N GLN A 580 14.41 -35.34 -41.37
CA GLN A 580 13.20 -34.71 -41.90
C GLN A 580 11.91 -34.89 -41.07
N ILE A 581 11.05 -33.85 -41.15
CA ILE A 581 9.60 -33.81 -41.42
C ILE A 581 8.74 -35.05 -41.11
N ALA A 582 7.64 -34.83 -40.37
CA ALA A 582 6.35 -35.48 -40.63
C ALA A 582 5.18 -34.51 -40.35
N TYR A 583 4.33 -34.37 -41.37
CA TYR A 583 3.04 -33.67 -41.38
C TYR A 583 2.00 -34.36 -40.49
N GLY A 584 1.04 -33.57 -39.97
CA GLY A 584 -0.17 -34.09 -39.33
C GLY A 584 -1.26 -33.03 -39.21
N GLN A 585 -2.01 -32.81 -40.28
CA GLN A 585 -3.27 -32.08 -40.30
C GLN A 585 -4.30 -32.78 -39.40
N HIS A 586 -5.02 -32.02 -38.57
CA HIS A 586 -6.47 -32.22 -38.41
C HIS A 586 -7.18 -30.88 -38.20
N GLN A 587 -8.25 -30.74 -38.96
CA GLN A 587 -9.12 -29.59 -39.20
C GLN A 587 -10.54 -30.01 -38.75
N PHE A 588 -11.45 -29.03 -38.66
CA PHE A 588 -12.86 -29.03 -38.22
C PHE A 588 -13.04 -28.50 -36.78
N GLY A 589 -13.68 -27.37 -36.49
CA GLY A 589 -14.39 -26.37 -37.31
C GLY A 589 -15.61 -25.82 -36.56
N VAL A 590 -15.80 -24.48 -36.61
CA VAL A 590 -17.10 -23.79 -36.86
C VAL A 590 -18.11 -23.82 -35.69
N ASP A 591 -18.71 -22.73 -35.16
CA ASP A 591 -18.76 -21.30 -35.51
C ASP A 591 -19.69 -20.54 -34.52
N ILE A 592 -19.55 -19.19 -34.48
CA ILE A 592 -20.63 -18.16 -34.40
C ILE A 592 -21.35 -18.01 -33.01
N VAL A 593 -21.49 -16.84 -32.36
CA VAL A 593 -22.09 -15.55 -32.79
C VAL A 593 -21.60 -14.39 -31.89
N ASP A 594 -21.10 -13.31 -32.49
CA ASP A 594 -21.28 -11.92 -32.06
C ASP A 594 -22.42 -11.35 -32.92
N PRO A 595 -23.21 -10.32 -32.51
CA PRO A 595 -23.12 -9.11 -33.33
C PRO A 595 -23.60 -7.74 -32.74
N PHE A 596 -23.16 -6.69 -33.46
CA PHE A 596 -23.73 -5.33 -33.67
C PHE A 596 -23.60 -4.29 -32.54
N GLY A 597 -23.30 -3.02 -32.82
CA GLY A 597 -23.14 -2.34 -34.10
C GLY A 597 -22.85 -0.84 -33.91
N SER A 598 -22.05 -0.32 -34.83
CA SER A 598 -21.77 1.09 -35.08
C SER A 598 -22.88 1.72 -35.95
N ASP A 599 -23.31 2.94 -35.62
CA ASP A 599 -24.07 3.80 -36.53
C ASP A 599 -23.34 5.11 -36.82
N LEU A 600 -23.09 5.31 -38.12
CA LEU A 600 -22.62 6.52 -38.78
C LEU A 600 -23.87 7.31 -39.24
N MET A 601 -23.86 8.63 -39.12
CA MET A 601 -24.59 9.51 -40.04
C MET A 601 -23.79 10.80 -40.30
N SER A 602 -23.65 11.09 -41.58
CA SER A 602 -22.92 12.19 -42.21
C SER A 602 -23.89 13.21 -42.82
N TYR A 603 -23.58 14.50 -42.77
CA TYR A 603 -24.12 15.50 -43.68
C TYR A 603 -23.02 16.50 -44.09
N HIS A 604 -22.79 16.61 -45.41
CA HIS A 604 -22.17 17.75 -46.12
C HIS A 604 -22.93 19.05 -45.77
N GLY A 605 -22.40 20.28 -45.76
CA GLY A 605 -21.18 20.87 -46.31
C GLY A 605 -21.58 22.17 -47.03
N THR A 606 -21.03 23.33 -46.65
CA THR A 606 -20.87 24.54 -47.49
C THR A 606 -19.92 25.53 -46.81
N ASP A 607 -18.95 26.01 -47.59
CA ASP A 607 -18.11 27.20 -47.37
C ASP A 607 -18.93 28.44 -46.97
N GLU A 608 -18.38 29.30 -46.11
CA GLU A 608 -18.22 30.72 -46.45
C GLU A 608 -17.23 31.45 -45.52
N THR A 609 -16.48 32.33 -46.17
CA THR A 609 -15.45 33.26 -45.71
C THR A 609 -15.90 34.33 -44.71
N SER A 610 -14.91 34.87 -43.98
CA SER A 610 -14.70 36.31 -43.67
C SER A 610 -14.89 36.77 -42.21
N GLN A 611 -13.82 37.41 -41.71
CA GLN A 611 -13.75 38.62 -40.85
C GLN A 611 -14.81 38.80 -39.74
N ARG A 612 -14.39 39.04 -38.49
CA ARG A 612 -13.98 40.36 -37.94
C ARG A 612 -13.82 40.29 -36.41
N ALA A 613 -12.97 41.18 -35.93
CA ALA A 613 -12.74 41.56 -34.55
C ALA A 613 -14.01 41.82 -33.71
N LYS A 614 -13.96 41.42 -32.44
CA LYS A 614 -13.97 42.32 -31.27
C LYS A 614 -13.54 41.58 -30.02
#